data_AF-A0A5J9V6F5-F1
#
_entry.id   AF-A0A5J9V6F5-F1
#
_cell.length_a   1.000
_cell.length_b   1.000
_cell.length_c   1.000
_cell.angle_alpha   90.00
_cell.angle_beta   90.00
_cell.angle_gamma   90.00
#
_symmetry.space_group_name_H-M   'P 1'
#
loop_
_entity.id
_entity.type
_entity.pdbx_description
1 polymer ?
#
loop_
_entity_poly.entity_id
_entity_poly.type
_entity_poly.pdbx_seq_one_letter_code
_entity_poly.pdbx_strand_id
1 'polypeptide(L)'
;MANPSSATADVCAICLSDLGRGQTLITAECSHVFHLRCISENVSHGRRDCPLCKATWRDVPVVEPAGPYADDEPIAEPGVQQHQAQPAVEAGTTVTLKTHCERPAVPRAASRDGFAVLVRATAPGATAEDAEAPAPRAPLDLVTVLDVSGSMDGNKLDLVKQAMGFVVDNLGPADRLSVVSFSNDAQREIRLTRMSADGKEAAKRAVEALVAGGGTNIRKGLDVAAQVLAARRYTNAVTSVILLSDGKDNCNNRGVNLMPPSLRGGHGAGAATVHTFGFGTDHDAAAMHAIAEATRGTFSYIVNHEVVQDSFAQCIGGLLSVAMQAARLDVACAHPGVRVREVKSGLYENHVDADGRAASVQVGDLYADEVRRFLFFVDVPASDEAAAEEEEVTNKLLTVRCTYTDAATARVVDVAGEDAVVRRPVELLDGDDQPSVEVERERVRVAAAEDMAAAREAAERGDREGALHRLRVGHAAVLECAIGYAAYGGDEDDEDECLDELEQDMDEMQSFMVDEEAYEEEGRARLLSGVRSHQMQRASFQGGKATRKSSFQTKAMKSMVTLSAKSRRKQQPEESSSAPAKRRRKHK
;
A
#
# COMPACT_ATOMS: atom_id res chain seq x y z
N MET A 1 43.56 -44.35 -13.77
CA MET A 1 44.44 -44.18 -12.59
C MET A 1 43.71 -43.32 -11.58
N ALA A 2 44.02 -43.45 -10.28
CA ALA A 2 43.37 -42.72 -9.20
C ALA A 2 44.08 -41.38 -8.85
N ASN A 3 43.33 -40.50 -8.18
CA ASN A 3 43.76 -39.24 -7.53
C ASN A 3 44.35 -39.55 -6.11
N PRO A 4 44.69 -38.59 -5.20
CA PRO A 4 44.65 -37.12 -5.21
C PRO A 4 46.09 -36.52 -5.06
N SER A 5 46.40 -35.28 -4.63
CA SER A 5 45.68 -34.11 -4.06
C SER A 5 46.48 -32.82 -4.40
N SER A 6 46.17 -31.56 -4.00
CA SER A 6 45.03 -30.91 -3.31
C SER A 6 45.10 -29.40 -3.56
N ALA A 7 43.96 -28.69 -3.58
CA ALA A 7 43.91 -27.22 -3.44
C ALA A 7 43.72 -26.85 -1.96
N THR A 8 44.48 -25.88 -1.44
CA THR A 8 44.32 -25.39 -0.06
C THR A 8 43.09 -24.49 0.03
N ALA A 9 42.11 -24.87 0.84
CA ALA A 9 41.04 -23.97 1.23
C ALA A 9 41.62 -22.84 2.10
N ASP A 10 41.22 -21.60 1.84
CA ASP A 10 41.51 -20.49 2.74
C ASP A 10 40.65 -20.65 4.00
N VAL A 11 41.31 -20.88 5.14
CA VAL A 11 40.69 -21.15 6.43
C VAL A 11 40.85 -19.95 7.36
N CYS A 12 39.79 -19.55 8.06
CA CYS A 12 39.84 -18.46 9.03
C CYS A 12 40.70 -18.83 10.23
N ALA A 13 41.77 -18.07 10.48
CA ALA A 13 42.72 -18.34 11.56
C ALA A 13 42.19 -18.14 13.00
N ILE A 14 40.90 -17.81 13.18
CA ILE A 14 40.27 -17.61 14.50
C ILE A 14 39.35 -18.80 14.85
N CYS A 15 38.46 -19.20 13.93
CA CYS A 15 37.51 -20.30 14.14
C CYS A 15 37.86 -21.60 13.40
N LEU A 16 38.94 -21.60 12.62
CA LEU A 16 39.44 -22.73 11.82
C LEU A 16 38.41 -23.30 10.83
N SER A 17 37.45 -22.48 10.39
CA SER A 17 36.44 -22.83 9.38
C SER A 17 36.75 -22.20 8.02
N ASP A 18 36.28 -22.82 6.94
CA ASP A 18 36.50 -22.34 5.56
C ASP A 18 35.94 -20.93 5.33
N LEU A 19 36.68 -20.09 4.58
CA LEU A 19 36.29 -18.74 4.20
C LEU A 19 35.33 -18.70 2.98
N GLY A 20 34.54 -19.77 2.74
CA GLY A 20 33.84 -19.99 1.46
C GLY A 20 32.32 -20.20 1.49
N ARG A 21 31.64 -20.11 2.64
CA ARG A 21 30.20 -20.44 2.75
C ARG A 21 29.37 -19.37 3.46
N GLY A 22 28.78 -18.46 2.69
CA GLY A 22 27.64 -17.61 3.12
C GLY A 22 27.88 -16.67 4.31
N GLN A 23 29.12 -16.49 4.75
CA GLN A 23 29.50 -15.65 5.88
C GLN A 23 30.22 -14.40 5.38
N THR A 24 29.94 -13.25 6.01
CA THR A 24 30.64 -12.00 5.70
C THR A 24 32.12 -12.13 6.02
N LEU A 25 32.95 -11.88 5.01
CA LEU A 25 34.40 -11.88 5.11
C LEU A 25 34.91 -10.45 5.26
N ILE A 26 36.05 -10.28 5.90
CA ILE A 26 36.74 -9.00 5.95
C ILE A 26 38.24 -9.20 5.72
N THR A 27 38.79 -8.37 4.83
CA THR A 27 40.23 -8.27 4.58
C THR A 27 40.76 -7.11 5.41
N ALA A 28 41.67 -7.41 6.35
CA ALA A 28 42.30 -6.40 7.18
C ALA A 28 43.33 -5.56 6.41
N GLU A 29 43.76 -4.41 6.97
CA GLU A 29 44.83 -3.55 6.42
C GLU A 29 46.11 -4.35 6.06
N CYS A 30 46.39 -5.41 6.81
CA CYS A 30 47.51 -6.33 6.62
C CYS A 30 47.23 -7.48 5.62
N SER A 31 46.24 -7.33 4.75
CA SER A 31 45.80 -8.28 3.70
C SER A 31 45.39 -9.69 4.16
N HIS A 32 45.19 -9.89 5.47
CA HIS A 32 44.70 -11.15 6.02
C HIS A 32 43.17 -11.16 6.05
N VAL A 33 42.56 -12.28 5.66
CA VAL A 33 41.10 -12.46 5.60
C VAL A 33 40.59 -13.22 6.82
N PHE A 34 39.50 -12.75 7.40
CA PHE A 34 38.81 -13.38 8.53
C PHE A 34 37.29 -13.37 8.27
N HIS A 35 36.54 -14.25 8.95
CA HIS A 35 35.10 -14.01 9.10
C HIS A 35 34.88 -12.76 9.94
N LEU A 36 33.95 -11.89 9.52
CA LEU A 36 33.67 -10.60 10.16
C LEU A 36 33.38 -10.78 11.66
N ARG A 37 32.47 -11.69 12.01
CA ARG A 37 32.13 -12.01 13.41
C ARG A 37 33.34 -12.39 14.25
N CYS A 38 34.23 -13.23 13.72
CA CYS A 38 35.41 -13.71 14.44
C CYS A 38 36.37 -12.57 14.78
N ILE A 39 36.47 -11.54 13.92
CA ILE A 39 37.31 -10.39 14.24
C ILE A 39 36.60 -9.34 15.09
N SER A 40 35.28 -9.16 14.95
CA SER A 40 34.48 -8.30 15.84
C SER A 40 34.57 -8.73 17.31
N GLU A 41 34.54 -10.04 17.59
CA GLU A 41 34.75 -10.57 18.94
C GLU A 41 36.18 -10.31 19.45
N ASN A 42 37.21 -10.34 18.59
CA ASN A 42 38.60 -10.06 18.99
C ASN A 42 38.81 -8.57 19.32
N VAL A 43 38.20 -7.71 18.48
CA VAL A 43 38.16 -6.25 18.62
C VAL A 43 37.41 -5.80 19.87
N SER A 44 36.27 -6.42 20.20
CA SER A 44 35.47 -6.04 21.37
C SER A 44 36.18 -6.29 22.70
N HIS A 45 37.14 -7.22 22.73
CA HIS A 45 38.05 -7.45 23.84
C HIS A 45 39.27 -6.48 23.88
N GLY A 46 39.22 -5.40 23.09
CA GLY A 46 40.22 -4.32 23.09
C GLY A 46 41.50 -4.61 22.31
N ARG A 47 41.59 -5.75 21.59
CA ARG A 47 42.78 -6.11 20.80
C ARG A 47 42.67 -5.51 19.40
N ARG A 48 43.57 -4.57 19.07
CA ARG A 48 43.64 -3.90 17.76
C ARG A 48 44.74 -4.44 16.85
N ASP A 49 45.35 -5.57 17.20
CA ASP A 49 46.44 -6.18 16.44
C ASP A 49 45.95 -7.40 15.66
N CYS A 50 46.40 -7.55 14.42
CA CYS A 50 46.13 -8.72 13.61
C CYS A 50 46.53 -10.02 14.35
N PRO A 51 45.61 -11.01 14.49
CA PRO A 51 45.93 -12.26 15.18
C PRO A 51 47.14 -13.01 14.58
N LEU A 52 47.30 -12.93 13.25
CA LEU A 52 48.35 -13.60 12.49
C LEU A 52 49.68 -12.83 12.51
N CYS A 53 49.70 -11.60 11.98
CA CYS A 53 50.95 -10.85 11.76
C CYS A 53 51.28 -9.78 12.83
N LYS A 54 50.42 -9.58 13.83
CA LYS A 54 50.56 -8.56 14.90
C LYS A 54 50.67 -7.11 14.42
N ALA A 55 50.30 -6.81 13.17
CA ALA A 55 50.15 -5.44 12.71
C ALA A 55 48.98 -4.76 13.44
N THR A 56 49.24 -3.61 14.07
CA THR A 56 48.23 -2.79 14.74
C THR A 56 47.40 -2.02 13.72
N TRP A 57 46.08 -2.20 13.76
CA TRP A 57 45.14 -1.55 12.84
C TRP A 57 44.78 -0.14 13.30
N ARG A 58 44.63 0.77 12.33
CA ARG A 58 44.20 2.16 12.58
C ARG A 58 42.69 2.26 12.48
N ASP A 59 42.13 1.76 11.38
CA ASP A 59 40.69 1.65 11.19
C ASP A 59 40.21 0.27 11.62
N VAL A 60 39.63 0.23 12.80
CA VAL A 60 39.02 -0.97 13.37
C VAL A 60 37.64 -1.15 12.72
N PRO A 61 37.32 -2.33 12.14
CA PRO A 61 35.99 -2.61 11.64
C PRO A 61 35.02 -2.76 12.81
N VAL A 62 34.42 -1.64 13.21
CA VAL A 62 33.32 -1.60 14.17
C VAL A 62 32.10 -2.19 13.48
N VAL A 63 31.86 -3.48 13.73
CA VAL A 63 30.48 -3.97 13.72
C VAL A 63 29.82 -3.32 14.92
N GLU A 64 28.88 -2.40 14.66
CA GLU A 64 28.03 -1.87 15.72
C GLU A 64 27.43 -3.06 16.48
N PRO A 65 27.45 -3.06 17.82
CA PRO A 65 26.89 -4.16 18.58
C PRO A 65 25.44 -4.34 18.15
N ALA A 66 25.12 -5.56 17.70
CA ALA A 66 23.80 -5.87 17.14
C ALA A 66 22.73 -5.31 18.07
N GLY A 67 21.89 -4.40 17.54
CA GLY A 67 21.00 -3.58 18.34
C GLY A 67 20.06 -4.42 19.22
N PRO A 68 19.38 -3.82 20.22
CA PRO A 68 18.58 -4.55 21.21
C PRO A 68 17.44 -5.40 20.63
N TYR A 69 17.17 -5.29 19.32
CA TYR A 69 16.14 -6.02 18.58
C TYR A 69 16.68 -6.93 17.47
N ALA A 70 18.00 -7.19 17.43
CA ALA A 70 18.63 -8.11 16.49
C ALA A 70 18.51 -9.59 16.94
N ASP A 71 17.31 -10.00 17.34
CA ASP A 71 16.91 -11.30 17.87
C ASP A 71 15.73 -11.92 17.07
N ASP A 72 15.58 -11.50 15.82
CA ASP A 72 14.55 -12.00 14.90
C ASP A 72 14.75 -13.47 14.53
N GLU A 73 13.64 -14.17 14.27
CA GLU A 73 13.71 -15.54 13.76
C GLU A 73 14.22 -15.56 12.32
N PRO A 74 15.02 -16.57 11.93
CA PRO A 74 15.43 -16.74 10.54
C PRO A 74 14.21 -16.84 9.62
N ILE A 75 14.35 -16.50 8.34
CA ILE A 75 13.32 -16.82 7.33
C ILE A 75 13.36 -18.33 7.04
N ALA A 76 12.25 -18.91 6.60
CA ALA A 76 12.25 -20.30 6.14
C ALA A 76 13.14 -20.38 4.90
N GLU A 77 14.18 -21.23 4.92
CA GLU A 77 14.96 -21.45 3.70
C GLU A 77 14.00 -21.90 2.59
N PRO A 78 13.98 -21.22 1.42
CA PRO A 78 13.16 -21.65 0.32
C PRO A 78 13.64 -23.05 -0.07
N GLY A 79 12.78 -24.05 0.16
CA GLY A 79 13.10 -25.43 -0.18
C GLY A 79 13.45 -25.49 -1.66
N VAL A 80 14.72 -25.81 -1.96
CA VAL A 80 15.28 -25.79 -3.33
C VAL A 80 14.73 -26.98 -4.11
N GLN A 81 13.43 -26.93 -4.44
CA GLN A 81 12.86 -27.69 -5.53
C GLN A 81 13.25 -26.97 -6.83
N GLN A 82 14.31 -27.45 -7.46
CA GLN A 82 14.70 -27.04 -8.81
C GLN A 82 13.67 -27.56 -9.82
N HIS A 83 12.48 -26.94 -9.85
CA HIS A 83 11.61 -27.05 -11.02
C HIS A 83 12.29 -26.26 -12.15
N GLN A 84 12.93 -26.98 -13.06
CA GLN A 84 13.44 -26.45 -14.33
C GLN A 84 12.25 -26.14 -15.25
N ALA A 85 11.49 -25.08 -14.93
CA ALA A 85 10.46 -24.55 -15.81
C ALA A 85 11.11 -23.75 -16.94
N GLN A 86 10.87 -24.17 -18.18
CA GLN A 86 11.24 -23.44 -19.39
C GLN A 86 10.42 -22.15 -19.50
N PRO A 87 10.89 -21.13 -20.25
CA PRO A 87 10.20 -19.84 -20.35
C PRO A 87 8.97 -19.95 -21.25
N ALA A 88 7.83 -20.30 -20.67
CA ALA A 88 6.50 -20.00 -21.19
C ALA A 88 5.84 -19.05 -20.19
N VAL A 89 5.71 -17.78 -20.58
CA VAL A 89 4.91 -16.80 -19.82
C VAL A 89 3.46 -17.06 -20.20
N GLU A 90 2.74 -17.79 -19.36
CA GLU A 90 1.31 -18.06 -19.59
C GLU A 90 0.48 -16.79 -19.35
N ALA A 91 -0.41 -16.49 -20.29
CA ALA A 91 -1.29 -15.33 -20.18
C ALA A 91 -2.24 -15.51 -18.99
N GLY A 92 -2.12 -14.63 -17.99
CA GLY A 92 -2.89 -14.67 -16.74
C GLY A 92 -2.06 -14.47 -15.47
N THR A 93 -0.72 -14.60 -15.53
CA THR A 93 0.17 -14.41 -14.37
C THR A 93 0.89 -13.06 -14.32
N THR A 94 0.64 -12.17 -15.27
CA THR A 94 1.33 -10.87 -15.42
C THR A 94 0.37 -9.68 -15.28
N VAL A 95 0.90 -8.50 -14.96
CA VAL A 95 0.13 -7.25 -14.99
C VAL A 95 -0.57 -7.06 -16.34
N THR A 96 -1.83 -6.66 -16.32
CA THR A 96 -2.61 -6.30 -17.51
C THR A 96 -2.61 -4.79 -17.68
N LEU A 97 -2.18 -4.31 -18.83
CA LEU A 97 -2.08 -2.88 -19.15
C LEU A 97 -2.98 -2.58 -20.35
N LYS A 98 -4.07 -1.85 -20.14
CA LYS A 98 -5.00 -1.38 -21.17
C LYS A 98 -4.88 0.13 -21.37
N THR A 99 -5.20 0.60 -22.57
CA THR A 99 -5.15 2.04 -22.92
C THR A 99 -6.42 2.52 -23.60
N HIS A 100 -6.99 3.61 -23.11
CA HIS A 100 -8.23 4.19 -23.62
C HIS A 100 -7.98 5.66 -23.99
N CYS A 101 -8.26 6.01 -25.24
CA CYS A 101 -8.09 7.38 -25.74
C CYS A 101 -9.38 8.18 -25.55
N GLU A 102 -9.29 9.51 -25.32
CA GLU A 102 -10.45 10.39 -25.13
C GLU A 102 -11.49 10.21 -26.22
N ARG A 103 -11.04 10.03 -27.47
CA ARG A 103 -11.87 9.75 -28.65
C ARG A 103 -11.21 8.63 -29.46
N PRO A 104 -11.97 7.74 -30.11
CA PRO A 104 -11.41 6.68 -30.95
C PRO A 104 -10.77 7.23 -32.24
N ALA A 105 -11.22 8.41 -32.71
CA ALA A 105 -10.71 9.07 -33.89
C ALA A 105 -10.51 10.58 -33.67
N VAL A 106 -9.57 11.16 -34.43
CA VAL A 106 -9.35 12.62 -34.50
C VAL A 106 -9.06 12.98 -35.96
N PRO A 107 -9.69 14.02 -36.56
CA PRO A 107 -9.51 14.36 -37.97
C PRO A 107 -8.04 14.56 -38.34
N ARG A 108 -7.62 14.03 -39.50
CA ARG A 108 -6.21 14.06 -39.95
C ARG A 108 -5.59 15.46 -39.93
N ALA A 109 -6.34 16.46 -40.38
CA ALA A 109 -5.94 17.86 -40.46
C ALA A 109 -5.98 18.61 -39.12
N ALA A 110 -6.58 18.04 -38.06
CA ALA A 110 -6.69 18.68 -36.76
C ALA A 110 -5.51 18.32 -35.85
N SER A 111 -4.95 19.34 -35.20
CA SER A 111 -4.23 19.14 -33.94
C SER A 111 -5.22 19.12 -32.76
N ARG A 112 -4.87 18.40 -31.70
CA ARG A 112 -5.58 18.42 -30.41
C ARG A 112 -4.55 18.54 -29.30
N ASP A 113 -4.56 19.69 -28.63
CA ASP A 113 -3.68 19.95 -27.49
C ASP A 113 -4.33 19.35 -26.23
N GLY A 114 -3.54 18.72 -25.35
CA GLY A 114 -4.05 18.10 -24.12
C GLY A 114 -5.09 16.98 -24.33
N PHE A 115 -4.96 16.20 -25.40
CA PHE A 115 -5.77 15.00 -25.64
C PHE A 115 -5.53 13.98 -24.52
N ALA A 116 -6.59 13.49 -23.87
CA ALA A 116 -6.46 12.58 -22.74
C ALA A 116 -6.27 11.12 -23.18
N VAL A 117 -5.29 10.44 -22.58
CA VAL A 117 -5.09 8.99 -22.69
C VAL A 117 -5.08 8.38 -21.30
N LEU A 118 -6.05 7.51 -21.03
CA LEU A 118 -6.13 6.70 -19.82
C LEU A 118 -5.30 5.44 -19.98
N VAL A 119 -4.39 5.20 -19.02
CA VAL A 119 -3.69 3.93 -18.85
C VAL A 119 -4.26 3.22 -17.62
N ARG A 120 -4.80 2.01 -17.81
CA ARG A 120 -5.32 1.15 -16.75
C ARG A 120 -4.35 -0.01 -16.52
N ALA A 121 -3.70 -0.03 -15.36
CA ALA A 121 -2.86 -1.13 -14.90
C ALA A 121 -3.61 -1.97 -13.87
N THR A 122 -3.88 -3.22 -14.20
CA THR A 122 -4.51 -4.21 -13.30
C THR A 122 -3.45 -5.23 -12.88
N ALA A 123 -3.20 -5.33 -11.58
CA ALA A 123 -2.29 -6.33 -11.01
C ALA A 123 -2.78 -7.76 -11.29
N PRO A 124 -1.88 -8.75 -11.46
CA PRO A 124 -2.29 -10.14 -11.63
C PRO A 124 -3.13 -10.60 -10.43
N GLY A 125 -4.23 -11.28 -10.70
CA GLY A 125 -5.14 -11.77 -9.66
C GLY A 125 -4.51 -12.91 -8.86
N ALA A 126 -4.99 -13.11 -7.63
CA ALA A 126 -4.79 -14.39 -6.98
C ALA A 126 -5.54 -15.44 -7.81
N THR A 127 -4.88 -16.55 -8.14
CA THR A 127 -5.44 -17.57 -9.06
C THR A 127 -6.87 -17.96 -8.68
N ALA A 128 -7.70 -18.18 -9.70
CA ALA A 128 -9.14 -18.38 -9.60
C ALA A 128 -9.60 -19.32 -8.46
N GLU A 129 -10.85 -19.11 -8.04
CA GLU A 129 -11.50 -19.75 -6.88
C GLU A 129 -11.54 -21.29 -6.91
N ASP A 130 -11.15 -21.90 -8.04
CA ASP A 130 -11.04 -23.34 -8.29
C ASP A 130 -9.66 -23.97 -7.98
N ALA A 131 -8.67 -23.19 -7.53
CA ALA A 131 -7.35 -23.72 -7.17
C ALA A 131 -7.36 -24.40 -5.79
N GLU A 132 -7.20 -25.74 -5.73
CA GLU A 132 -7.18 -26.55 -4.49
C GLU A 132 -6.03 -26.20 -3.50
N ALA A 133 -5.08 -25.35 -3.89
CA ALA A 133 -4.03 -24.83 -3.03
C ALA A 133 -4.04 -23.29 -3.05
N PRO A 134 -3.92 -22.60 -1.90
CA PRO A 134 -3.79 -21.15 -1.87
C PRO A 134 -2.54 -20.73 -2.66
N ALA A 135 -2.70 -19.75 -3.55
CA ALA A 135 -1.62 -19.23 -4.37
C ALA A 135 -0.39 -18.87 -3.51
N PRO A 136 0.85 -19.15 -3.98
CA PRO A 136 2.05 -18.83 -3.23
C PRO A 136 2.19 -17.31 -3.09
N ARG A 137 1.80 -16.78 -1.94
CA ARG A 137 1.92 -15.35 -1.63
C ARG A 137 3.28 -15.02 -1.04
N ALA A 138 3.67 -13.75 -1.17
CA ALA A 138 4.82 -13.20 -0.49
C ALA A 138 4.70 -13.37 1.05
N PRO A 139 5.79 -13.71 1.76
CA PRO A 139 5.81 -13.66 3.21
C PRO A 139 5.84 -12.19 3.67
N LEU A 140 5.16 -11.92 4.78
CA LEU A 140 5.01 -10.58 5.36
C LEU A 140 5.82 -10.42 6.65
N ASP A 141 6.53 -9.31 6.80
CA ASP A 141 7.01 -8.85 8.11
C ASP A 141 6.14 -7.69 8.62
N LEU A 142 5.25 -8.00 9.55
CA LEU A 142 4.32 -7.04 10.16
C LEU A 142 4.83 -6.55 11.52
N VAL A 143 4.81 -5.24 11.74
CA VAL A 143 4.99 -4.64 13.07
C VAL A 143 3.71 -3.87 13.45
N THR A 144 3.09 -4.22 14.58
CA THR A 144 1.89 -3.53 15.06
C THR A 144 2.26 -2.63 16.24
N VAL A 145 2.03 -1.33 16.09
CA VAL A 145 2.25 -0.28 17.10
C VAL A 145 0.89 0.08 17.67
N LEU A 146 0.64 -0.34 18.91
CA LEU A 146 -0.67 -0.28 19.56
C LEU A 146 -0.65 0.70 20.72
N ASP A 147 -1.58 1.65 20.69
CA ASP A 147 -1.82 2.57 21.79
C ASP A 147 -2.39 1.83 23.01
N VAL A 148 -1.74 2.00 24.15
CA VAL A 148 -2.19 1.51 25.46
C VAL A 148 -2.27 2.65 26.48
N SER A 149 -2.51 3.88 26.02
CA SER A 149 -2.79 5.02 26.90
C SER A 149 -4.10 4.85 27.69
N GLY A 150 -4.32 5.68 28.71
CA GLY A 150 -5.50 5.58 29.58
C GLY A 150 -6.85 5.79 28.88
N SER A 151 -6.88 6.40 27.69
CA SER A 151 -8.11 6.56 26.88
C SER A 151 -8.60 5.25 26.25
N MET A 152 -7.71 4.26 26.11
CA MET A 152 -7.98 2.93 25.58
C MET A 152 -8.59 1.96 26.61
N ASP A 153 -8.75 2.36 27.87
CA ASP A 153 -9.22 1.45 28.94
C ASP A 153 -10.63 0.86 28.68
N GLY A 154 -10.85 -0.35 29.22
CA GLY A 154 -12.06 -1.13 29.00
C GLY A 154 -12.26 -1.57 27.54
N ASN A 155 -13.49 -1.39 27.04
CA ASN A 155 -13.96 -2.00 25.79
C ASN A 155 -13.08 -1.70 24.55
N LYS A 156 -12.39 -0.54 24.50
CA LYS A 156 -11.54 -0.18 23.34
C LYS A 156 -10.36 -1.12 23.21
N LEU A 157 -9.59 -1.31 24.29
CA LEU A 157 -8.46 -2.23 24.31
C LEU A 157 -8.91 -3.68 24.08
N ASP A 158 -10.05 -4.10 24.63
CA ASP A 158 -10.59 -5.45 24.39
C ASP A 158 -10.92 -5.69 22.91
N LEU A 159 -11.47 -4.70 22.21
CA LEU A 159 -11.74 -4.77 20.78
C LEU A 159 -10.44 -4.78 19.95
N VAL A 160 -9.41 -4.04 20.37
CA VAL A 160 -8.07 -4.12 19.75
C VAL A 160 -7.44 -5.50 19.98
N LYS A 161 -7.58 -6.09 21.17
CA LYS A 161 -7.12 -7.46 21.45
C LYS A 161 -7.82 -8.48 20.56
N GLN A 162 -9.15 -8.38 20.42
CA GLN A 162 -9.93 -9.24 19.51
C GLN A 162 -9.51 -9.08 18.04
N ALA A 163 -9.35 -7.84 17.57
CA ALA A 163 -8.88 -7.55 16.22
C ALA A 163 -7.47 -8.10 15.97
N MET A 164 -6.55 -7.90 16.91
CA MET A 164 -5.19 -8.46 16.85
C MET A 164 -5.18 -9.99 16.91
N GLY A 165 -6.06 -10.62 17.68
CA GLY A 165 -6.27 -12.07 17.69
C GLY A 165 -6.66 -12.59 16.30
N PHE A 166 -7.58 -11.89 15.62
CA PHE A 166 -7.95 -12.20 14.23
C PHE A 166 -6.79 -11.98 13.25
N VAL A 167 -5.98 -10.93 13.40
CA VAL A 167 -4.75 -10.75 12.58
C VAL A 167 -3.82 -11.95 12.76
N VAL A 168 -3.46 -12.28 14.00
CA VAL A 168 -2.56 -13.40 14.33
C VAL A 168 -3.07 -14.73 13.76
N ASP A 169 -4.38 -14.98 13.78
CA ASP A 169 -4.96 -16.20 13.22
C ASP A 169 -4.84 -16.30 11.70
N ASN A 170 -4.92 -15.17 10.97
CA ASN A 170 -4.83 -15.17 9.50
C ASN A 170 -3.39 -15.06 8.95
N LEU A 171 -2.41 -14.68 9.77
CA LEU A 171 -0.99 -14.74 9.38
C LEU A 171 -0.54 -16.19 9.13
N GLY A 172 0.36 -16.40 8.18
CA GLY A 172 0.90 -17.71 7.80
C GLY A 172 2.20 -18.06 8.54
N PRO A 173 2.63 -19.33 8.55
CA PRO A 173 3.86 -19.75 9.24
C PRO A 173 5.17 -19.18 8.66
N ALA A 174 5.11 -18.57 7.47
CA ALA A 174 6.22 -17.84 6.84
C ALA A 174 6.22 -16.32 7.19
N ASP A 175 5.09 -15.78 7.66
CA ASP A 175 5.02 -14.39 8.11
C ASP A 175 5.67 -14.23 9.47
N ARG A 176 6.15 -13.03 9.77
CA ARG A 176 6.64 -12.66 11.09
C ARG A 176 5.87 -11.46 11.63
N LEU A 177 5.58 -11.50 12.93
CA LEU A 177 4.89 -10.45 13.66
C LEU A 177 5.77 -9.94 14.81
N SER A 178 5.79 -8.63 15.03
CA SER A 178 6.24 -8.00 16.26
C SER A 178 5.15 -7.06 16.76
N VAL A 179 4.86 -7.11 18.07
CA VAL A 179 3.91 -6.21 18.72
C VAL A 179 4.70 -5.22 19.56
N VAL A 180 4.42 -3.94 19.36
CA VAL A 180 4.94 -2.80 20.10
C VAL A 180 3.76 -2.10 20.76
N SER A 181 3.79 -1.97 22.08
CA SER A 181 2.86 -1.12 22.82
C SER A 181 3.47 0.27 22.99
N PHE A 182 2.64 1.31 23.10
CA PHE A 182 3.11 2.63 23.51
C PHE A 182 2.11 3.37 24.39
N SER A 183 2.66 4.12 25.34
CA SER A 183 1.94 5.15 26.10
C SER A 183 2.86 6.36 26.32
N ASN A 184 3.36 6.59 27.54
CA ASN A 184 4.44 7.57 27.82
C ASN A 184 5.81 7.12 27.28
N ASP A 185 5.98 5.81 27.14
CA ASP A 185 7.15 5.15 26.58
C ASP A 185 6.67 4.03 25.64
N ALA A 186 7.57 3.47 24.81
CA ALA A 186 7.23 2.40 23.89
C ALA A 186 8.00 1.13 24.23
N GLN A 187 7.32 -0.02 24.22
CA GLN A 187 7.90 -1.31 24.56
C GLN A 187 7.56 -2.36 23.51
N ARG A 188 8.51 -3.26 23.23
CA ARG A 188 8.33 -4.37 22.28
C ARG A 188 7.91 -5.61 23.05
N GLU A 189 6.62 -5.90 23.05
CA GLU A 189 5.98 -7.02 23.76
C GLU A 189 6.40 -8.38 23.22
N ILE A 190 6.58 -8.49 21.90
CA ILE A 190 7.11 -9.69 21.26
C ILE A 190 8.09 -9.31 20.15
N ARG A 191 9.25 -9.98 20.14
CA ARG A 191 10.25 -9.90 19.07
C ARG A 191 9.65 -10.35 17.74
N LEU A 192 10.30 -10.02 16.63
CA LEU A 192 9.86 -10.43 15.29
C LEU A 192 9.92 -11.97 15.14
N THR A 193 8.78 -12.61 15.37
CA THR A 193 8.62 -14.07 15.55
C THR A 193 7.77 -14.61 14.41
N ARG A 194 8.07 -15.81 13.89
CA ARG A 194 7.22 -16.43 12.86
C ARG A 194 5.86 -16.80 13.42
N MET A 195 4.81 -16.67 12.63
CA MET A 195 3.45 -17.08 13.01
C MET A 195 3.21 -18.58 12.80
N SER A 196 4.14 -19.40 13.32
CA SER A 196 3.94 -20.84 13.57
C SER A 196 2.86 -21.04 14.65
N ALA A 197 2.44 -22.28 14.93
CA ALA A 197 1.48 -22.54 16.01
C ALA A 197 1.93 -21.93 17.36
N ASP A 198 3.16 -22.21 17.78
CA ASP A 198 3.75 -21.68 19.02
C ASP A 198 3.90 -20.15 18.98
N GLY A 199 4.28 -19.59 17.82
CA GLY A 199 4.45 -18.15 17.62
C GLY A 199 3.13 -17.39 17.66
N LYS A 200 2.05 -17.96 17.10
CA LYS A 200 0.69 -17.43 17.20
C LYS A 200 0.19 -17.43 18.64
N GLU A 201 0.41 -18.52 19.38
CA GLU A 201 0.08 -18.53 20.80
C GLU A 201 0.89 -17.51 21.61
N ALA A 202 2.19 -17.35 21.32
CA ALA A 202 3.03 -16.37 21.98
C ALA A 202 2.55 -14.93 21.69
N ALA A 203 2.21 -14.62 20.43
CA ALA A 203 1.65 -13.33 20.05
C ALA A 203 0.30 -13.07 20.72
N LYS A 204 -0.61 -14.06 20.76
CA LYS A 204 -1.88 -13.95 21.50
C LYS A 204 -1.66 -13.69 22.99
N ARG A 205 -0.75 -14.43 23.65
CA ARG A 205 -0.42 -14.20 25.06
C ARG A 205 0.14 -12.79 25.31
N ALA A 206 0.98 -12.27 24.41
CA ALA A 206 1.50 -10.91 24.50
C ALA A 206 0.40 -9.84 24.33
N VAL A 207 -0.52 -10.03 23.36
CA VAL A 207 -1.67 -9.14 23.14
C VAL A 207 -2.64 -9.15 24.32
N GLU A 208 -2.96 -10.32 24.88
CA GLU A 208 -3.84 -10.42 26.05
C GLU A 208 -3.24 -9.77 27.31
N ALA A 209 -1.90 -9.78 27.43
CA ALA A 209 -1.17 -9.15 28.53
C ALA A 209 -1.11 -7.61 28.48
N LEU A 210 -1.57 -6.97 27.38
CA LEU A 210 -1.63 -5.51 27.28
C LEU A 210 -2.59 -4.92 28.35
N VAL A 211 -2.17 -3.84 28.98
CA VAL A 211 -2.94 -3.09 30.00
C VAL A 211 -2.89 -1.60 29.67
N ALA A 212 -4.05 -0.94 29.71
CA ALA A 212 -4.16 0.50 29.48
C ALA A 212 -3.56 1.31 30.65
N GLY A 213 -2.80 2.36 30.35
CA GLY A 213 -2.24 3.28 31.33
C GLY A 213 -1.19 4.25 30.76
N GLY A 214 -1.19 5.48 31.29
CA GLY A 214 -0.28 6.55 30.86
C GLY A 214 -0.88 7.48 29.80
N GLY A 215 -0.06 8.39 29.27
CA GLY A 215 -0.40 9.27 28.16
C GLY A 215 -0.05 8.65 26.80
N THR A 216 0.07 9.48 25.76
CA THR A 216 0.17 9.04 24.36
C THR A 216 1.40 9.67 23.70
N ASN A 217 2.35 8.84 23.26
CA ASN A 217 3.57 9.27 22.55
C ASN A 217 3.80 8.42 21.29
N ILE A 218 3.13 8.83 20.21
CA ILE A 218 3.14 8.13 18.92
C ILE A 218 4.56 8.05 18.35
N ARG A 219 5.35 9.12 18.51
CA ARG A 219 6.72 9.19 17.99
C ARG A 219 7.61 8.07 18.54
N LYS A 220 7.58 7.81 19.85
CA LYS A 220 8.34 6.70 20.46
C LYS A 220 7.91 5.32 19.95
N GLY A 221 6.60 5.11 19.76
CA GLY A 221 6.08 3.87 19.18
C GLY A 221 6.66 3.61 17.78
N LEU A 222 6.69 4.64 16.94
CA LEU A 222 7.30 4.60 15.61
C LEU A 222 8.83 4.47 15.66
N ASP A 223 9.53 5.11 16.61
CA ASP A 223 10.98 4.96 16.78
C ASP A 223 11.36 3.52 17.19
N VAL A 224 10.60 2.87 18.08
CA VAL A 224 10.79 1.46 18.44
C VAL A 224 10.48 0.55 17.26
N ALA A 225 9.38 0.78 16.54
CA ALA A 225 9.07 0.04 15.32
C ALA A 225 10.22 0.15 14.31
N ALA A 226 10.70 1.36 14.03
CA ALA A 226 11.83 1.62 13.13
C ALA A 226 13.10 0.87 13.55
N GLN A 227 13.41 0.81 14.84
CA GLN A 227 14.55 0.04 15.35
C GLN A 227 14.33 -1.48 15.19
N VAL A 228 13.10 -1.98 15.37
CA VAL A 228 12.74 -3.38 15.09
C VAL A 228 12.83 -3.71 13.59
N LEU A 229 12.58 -2.74 12.69
CA LEU A 229 12.78 -2.91 11.25
C LEU A 229 14.27 -2.91 10.88
N ALA A 230 15.04 -1.95 11.42
CA ALA A 230 16.44 -1.74 11.08
C ALA A 230 17.38 -2.81 11.66
N ALA A 231 17.03 -3.41 12.81
CA ALA A 231 17.85 -4.42 13.47
C ALA A 231 17.65 -5.86 12.95
N ARG A 232 16.76 -6.08 11.98
CA ARG A 232 16.46 -7.41 11.43
C ARG A 232 17.68 -8.02 10.76
N ARG A 233 17.95 -9.30 11.03
CA ARG A 233 18.98 -10.08 10.33
C ARG A 233 18.49 -10.62 8.99
N TYR A 234 17.18 -10.78 8.85
CA TYR A 234 16.52 -11.26 7.64
C TYR A 234 15.34 -10.34 7.30
N THR A 235 15.02 -10.18 6.02
CA THR A 235 13.90 -9.35 5.54
C THR A 235 12.99 -10.18 4.65
N ASN A 236 11.71 -10.30 4.99
CA ASN A 236 10.72 -10.82 4.06
C ASN A 236 10.46 -9.80 2.93
N ALA A 237 9.87 -10.26 1.82
CA ALA A 237 9.61 -9.42 0.65
C ALA A 237 8.73 -8.21 0.98
N VAL A 238 7.64 -8.41 1.72
CA VAL A 238 6.73 -7.35 2.15
C VAL A 238 7.03 -6.93 3.59
N THR A 239 7.12 -5.63 3.85
CA THR A 239 7.28 -5.07 5.20
C THR A 239 6.28 -3.95 5.42
N SER A 240 5.50 -4.05 6.49
CA SER A 240 4.48 -3.06 6.83
C SER A 240 4.38 -2.83 8.33
N VAL A 241 3.96 -1.62 8.69
CA VAL A 241 3.65 -1.22 10.06
C VAL A 241 2.17 -0.86 10.13
N ILE A 242 1.47 -1.37 11.14
CA ILE A 242 0.12 -0.93 11.50
C ILE A 242 0.25 -0.10 12.78
N LEU A 243 -0.17 1.17 12.73
CA LEU A 243 -0.24 2.06 13.89
C LEU A 243 -1.71 2.33 14.23
N LEU A 244 -2.11 2.02 15.46
CA LEU A 244 -3.43 2.39 16.01
C LEU A 244 -3.24 3.39 17.14
N SER A 245 -4.07 4.44 17.17
CA SER A 245 -4.16 5.39 18.29
C SER A 245 -5.56 5.99 18.40
N ASP A 246 -6.01 6.23 19.64
CA ASP A 246 -7.29 6.89 19.94
C ASP A 246 -7.13 8.31 20.50
N GLY A 247 -5.89 8.79 20.65
CA GLY A 247 -5.57 10.05 21.30
C GLY A 247 -4.70 11.00 20.47
N LYS A 248 -4.50 12.20 21.01
CA LYS A 248 -3.58 13.21 20.49
C LYS A 248 -2.18 12.96 21.08
N ASP A 249 -1.10 13.25 20.34
CA ASP A 249 0.25 13.17 20.91
C ASP A 249 0.43 14.27 21.97
N ASN A 250 0.16 13.90 23.22
CA ASN A 250 0.20 14.78 24.38
C ASN A 250 1.63 15.04 24.87
N CYS A 251 2.64 14.40 24.26
CA CYS A 251 4.04 14.46 24.68
C CYS A 251 4.92 15.33 23.76
N ASN A 252 4.49 15.61 22.52
CA ASN A 252 5.20 16.49 21.60
C ASN A 252 4.59 17.89 21.50
N ASN A 253 5.46 18.90 21.39
CA ASN A 253 5.02 20.27 21.13
C ASN A 253 4.57 20.40 19.66
N ARG A 254 3.44 21.08 19.42
CA ARG A 254 2.78 21.16 18.10
C ARG A 254 3.77 21.63 17.01
N GLY A 255 4.12 20.74 16.08
CA GLY A 255 5.01 21.02 14.94
C GLY A 255 6.28 20.17 14.84
N VAL A 256 6.56 19.27 15.79
CA VAL A 256 7.66 18.29 15.63
C VAL A 256 7.25 17.19 14.65
N ASN A 257 8.15 16.86 13.72
CA ASN A 257 7.99 15.81 12.75
C ASN A 257 7.89 14.43 13.42
N LEU A 258 6.67 13.89 13.53
CA LEU A 258 6.38 12.61 14.20
C LEU A 258 6.98 11.40 13.49
N MET A 259 7.45 11.54 12.25
CA MET A 259 7.96 10.43 11.47
C MET A 259 9.50 10.28 11.57
N PRO A 260 10.04 9.16 12.07
CA PRO A 260 11.48 8.92 12.10
C PRO A 260 12.10 8.91 10.70
N PRO A 261 13.30 9.48 10.51
CA PRO A 261 14.02 9.44 9.23
C PRO A 261 14.18 8.04 8.65
N SER A 262 14.40 7.04 9.51
CA SER A 262 14.57 5.63 9.12
C SER A 262 13.33 4.98 8.49
N LEU A 263 12.15 5.59 8.65
CA LEU A 263 10.90 5.16 7.98
C LEU A 263 10.50 6.10 6.83
N ARG A 264 11.22 7.19 6.58
CA ARG A 264 10.84 8.18 5.56
C ARG A 264 11.37 7.78 4.18
N GLY A 265 10.45 7.54 3.24
CA GLY A 265 10.73 7.67 1.80
C GLY A 265 11.78 6.71 1.21
N GLY A 266 11.94 5.51 1.77
CA GLY A 266 12.76 4.48 1.14
C GLY A 266 12.21 4.10 -0.24
N HIS A 267 12.99 4.33 -1.29
CA HIS A 267 12.64 3.95 -2.67
C HIS A 267 13.34 2.64 -3.03
N GLY A 268 12.78 1.51 -2.60
CA GLY A 268 13.32 0.19 -2.90
C GLY A 268 12.73 -0.93 -2.05
N ALA A 269 13.10 -2.17 -2.39
CA ALA A 269 12.71 -3.36 -1.65
C ALA A 269 13.15 -3.26 -0.17
N GLY A 270 12.20 -3.42 0.76
CA GLY A 270 12.41 -3.27 2.20
C GLY A 270 11.96 -1.94 2.81
N ALA A 271 11.45 -0.99 2.01
CA ALA A 271 10.78 0.20 2.53
C ALA A 271 9.46 -0.18 3.22
N ALA A 272 9.21 0.39 4.41
CA ALA A 272 8.05 0.03 5.23
C ALA A 272 6.88 0.98 5.03
N THR A 273 5.72 0.44 4.64
CA THR A 273 4.47 1.21 4.59
C THR A 273 3.86 1.33 5.99
N VAL A 274 3.46 2.54 6.42
CA VAL A 274 2.79 2.74 7.71
C VAL A 274 1.31 3.01 7.52
N HIS A 275 0.48 2.04 7.89
CA HIS A 275 -0.98 2.10 7.83
C HIS A 275 -1.49 2.59 9.19
N THR A 276 -2.19 3.73 9.21
CA THR A 276 -2.61 4.43 10.43
C THR A 276 -4.11 4.33 10.65
N PHE A 277 -4.51 3.91 11.85
CA PHE A 277 -5.89 3.75 12.28
C PHE A 277 -6.20 4.76 13.39
N GLY A 278 -7.00 5.77 13.07
CA GLY A 278 -7.56 6.70 14.04
C GLY A 278 -8.83 6.12 14.66
N PHE A 279 -8.86 5.99 15.98
CA PHE A 279 -9.95 5.35 16.72
C PHE A 279 -10.75 6.41 17.50
N GLY A 280 -12.05 6.55 17.24
CA GLY A 280 -12.90 7.54 17.90
C GLY A 280 -12.55 9.00 17.59
N THR A 281 -13.31 9.95 18.12
CA THR A 281 -13.18 11.39 17.80
C THR A 281 -11.95 12.08 18.45
N ASP A 282 -11.34 11.45 19.46
CA ASP A 282 -10.26 12.05 20.25
C ASP A 282 -8.86 11.98 19.61
N HIS A 283 -8.68 11.27 18.49
CA HIS A 283 -7.38 11.08 17.84
C HIS A 283 -6.90 12.33 17.06
N ASP A 284 -5.58 12.49 16.88
CA ASP A 284 -5.05 13.51 15.95
C ASP A 284 -5.02 12.99 14.49
N ALA A 285 -6.13 13.24 13.78
CA ALA A 285 -6.30 12.86 12.38
C ALA A 285 -5.20 13.43 11.46
N ALA A 286 -4.68 14.63 11.71
CA ALA A 286 -3.67 15.25 10.86
C ALA A 286 -2.27 14.65 11.09
N ALA A 287 -1.91 14.40 12.35
CA ALA A 287 -0.70 13.65 12.70
C ALA A 287 -0.70 12.26 12.04
N MET A 288 -1.80 11.51 12.20
CA MET A 288 -1.96 10.16 11.67
C MET A 288 -1.97 10.12 10.14
N HIS A 289 -2.60 11.10 9.49
CA HIS A 289 -2.55 11.22 8.04
C HIS A 289 -1.14 11.54 7.53
N ALA A 290 -0.43 12.49 8.16
CA ALA A 290 0.94 12.87 7.76
C ALA A 290 1.95 11.72 7.94
N ILE A 291 1.79 10.88 8.97
CA ILE A 291 2.58 9.65 9.18
C ILE A 291 2.37 8.66 8.02
N ALA A 292 1.11 8.40 7.65
CA ALA A 292 0.82 7.54 6.50
C ALA A 292 1.31 8.18 5.18
N GLU A 293 1.16 9.49 5.00
CA GLU A 293 1.58 10.25 3.81
C GLU A 293 3.07 10.08 3.53
N ALA A 294 3.90 10.26 4.57
CA ALA A 294 5.35 10.10 4.49
C ALA A 294 5.84 8.68 4.11
N THR A 295 4.94 7.68 4.06
CA THR A 295 5.26 6.27 3.78
C THR A 295 4.35 5.60 2.75
N ARG A 296 3.52 6.39 2.04
CA ARG A 296 2.51 5.89 1.06
C ARG A 296 1.55 4.81 1.62
N GLY A 297 1.37 4.76 2.94
CA GLY A 297 0.42 3.88 3.61
C GLY A 297 -1.03 4.35 3.48
N THR A 298 -1.95 3.74 4.23
CA THR A 298 -3.36 4.14 4.29
C THR A 298 -3.69 4.75 5.65
N PHE A 299 -4.37 5.89 5.67
CA PHE A 299 -5.08 6.39 6.85
C PHE A 299 -6.50 5.80 6.85
N SER A 300 -7.01 5.40 8.00
CA SER A 300 -8.35 4.82 8.16
C SER A 300 -8.98 5.33 9.45
N TYR A 301 -10.21 5.81 9.36
CA TYR A 301 -10.92 6.41 10.49
C TYR A 301 -12.05 5.50 10.98
N ILE A 302 -12.00 5.12 12.25
CA ILE A 302 -12.90 4.16 12.88
C ILE A 302 -13.81 4.91 13.88
N VAL A 303 -15.06 5.12 13.47
CA VAL A 303 -16.10 5.79 14.28
C VAL A 303 -16.76 4.80 15.24
N ASN A 304 -17.34 3.71 14.71
CA ASN A 304 -17.92 2.66 15.55
C ASN A 304 -16.85 1.67 16.02
N HIS A 305 -16.87 1.35 17.30
CA HIS A 305 -15.90 0.47 17.94
C HIS A 305 -16.04 -0.98 17.43
N GLU A 306 -17.23 -1.40 16.99
CA GLU A 306 -17.50 -2.77 16.51
C GLU A 306 -16.86 -3.09 15.14
N VAL A 307 -16.52 -2.09 14.33
CA VAL A 307 -15.96 -2.27 12.97
C VAL A 307 -14.43 -2.24 12.92
N VAL A 308 -13.76 -2.09 14.06
CA VAL A 308 -12.29 -2.13 14.18
C VAL A 308 -11.71 -3.39 13.54
N GLN A 309 -12.28 -4.55 13.85
CA GLN A 309 -11.84 -5.84 13.29
C GLN A 309 -11.97 -5.89 11.76
N ASP A 310 -12.97 -5.24 11.16
CA ASP A 310 -13.13 -5.19 9.69
C ASP A 310 -12.08 -4.30 9.04
N SER A 311 -11.76 -3.16 9.66
CA SER A 311 -10.69 -2.27 9.15
C SER A 311 -9.32 -2.97 9.16
N PHE A 312 -9.04 -3.77 10.20
CA PHE A 312 -7.86 -4.62 10.27
C PHE A 312 -7.92 -5.77 9.26
N ALA A 313 -9.07 -6.42 9.09
CA ALA A 313 -9.26 -7.48 8.12
C ALA A 313 -9.07 -7.00 6.67
N GLN A 314 -9.60 -5.82 6.31
CA GLN A 314 -9.39 -5.18 5.02
C GLN A 314 -7.89 -4.89 4.79
N CYS A 315 -7.22 -4.28 5.78
CA CYS A 315 -5.79 -3.97 5.67
C CYS A 315 -4.93 -5.23 5.48
N ILE A 316 -5.12 -6.24 6.33
CA ILE A 316 -4.40 -7.52 6.22
C ILE A 316 -4.76 -8.25 4.91
N GLY A 317 -6.01 -8.16 4.42
CA GLY A 317 -6.39 -8.68 3.11
C GLY A 317 -5.59 -8.08 1.95
N GLY A 318 -5.26 -6.78 2.02
CA GLY A 318 -4.30 -6.15 1.11
C GLY A 318 -2.88 -6.64 1.33
N LEU A 319 -2.36 -6.55 2.57
CA LEU A 319 -0.97 -6.89 2.89
C LEU A 319 -0.59 -8.36 2.60
N LEU A 320 -1.54 -9.29 2.72
CA LEU A 320 -1.34 -10.71 2.36
C LEU A 320 -1.58 -11.00 0.87
N SER A 321 -2.00 -10.02 0.08
CA SER A 321 -2.22 -10.16 -1.37
C SER A 321 -1.30 -9.28 -2.22
N VAL A 322 -0.23 -8.69 -1.66
CA VAL A 322 0.80 -7.99 -2.46
C VAL A 322 1.35 -8.93 -3.53
N ALA A 323 1.14 -8.56 -4.79
CA ALA A 323 1.55 -9.33 -5.96
C ALA A 323 2.73 -8.67 -6.70
N MET A 324 2.73 -7.34 -6.75
CA MET A 324 3.77 -6.54 -7.41
C MET A 324 4.42 -5.62 -6.39
N GLN A 325 5.74 -5.49 -6.44
CA GLN A 325 6.52 -4.56 -5.62
C GLN A 325 7.29 -3.57 -6.50
N ALA A 326 7.44 -2.34 -6.01
CA ALA A 326 8.16 -1.26 -6.69
C ALA A 326 7.77 -1.11 -8.17
N ALA A 327 6.48 -1.25 -8.48
CA ALA A 327 5.97 -1.14 -9.85
C ALA A 327 6.16 0.28 -10.38
N ARG A 328 6.68 0.35 -11.60
CA ARG A 328 6.96 1.58 -12.34
C ARG A 328 6.29 1.46 -13.71
N LEU A 329 5.47 2.45 -14.04
CA LEU A 329 4.85 2.58 -15.35
C LEU A 329 5.68 3.56 -16.18
N ASP A 330 6.14 3.12 -17.36
CA ASP A 330 6.88 3.94 -18.31
C ASP A 330 6.08 4.08 -19.60
N VAL A 331 5.97 5.30 -20.11
CA VAL A 331 5.19 5.66 -21.30
C VAL A 331 6.08 6.45 -22.25
N ALA A 332 6.10 6.07 -23.53
CA ALA A 332 6.91 6.76 -24.55
C ALA A 332 6.09 7.11 -25.79
N CYS A 333 6.33 8.28 -26.36
CA CYS A 333 5.66 8.78 -27.56
C CYS A 333 6.19 8.05 -28.80
N ALA A 334 5.38 7.13 -29.33
CA ALA A 334 5.69 6.37 -30.53
C ALA A 334 5.66 7.24 -31.80
N HIS A 335 4.68 8.15 -31.90
CA HIS A 335 4.62 9.12 -32.99
C HIS A 335 5.61 10.28 -32.73
N PRO A 336 6.44 10.69 -33.72
CA PRO A 336 7.54 11.65 -33.49
C PRO A 336 7.07 13.06 -33.13
N GLY A 337 5.87 13.45 -33.55
CA GLY A 337 5.29 14.75 -33.24
C GLY A 337 4.39 14.79 -32.00
N VAL A 338 4.13 13.65 -31.33
CA VAL A 338 3.34 13.62 -30.10
C VAL A 338 4.23 13.95 -28.90
N ARG A 339 3.71 14.73 -27.96
CA ARG A 339 4.40 15.07 -26.70
C ARG A 339 3.45 14.91 -25.52
N VAL A 340 3.94 14.33 -24.42
CA VAL A 340 3.29 14.36 -23.11
C VAL A 340 3.47 15.75 -22.51
N ARG A 341 2.36 16.37 -22.11
CA ARG A 341 2.31 17.70 -21.50
C ARG A 341 2.23 17.62 -19.99
N GLU A 342 1.34 16.77 -19.48
CA GLU A 342 1.18 16.52 -18.04
C GLU A 342 0.65 15.10 -17.78
N VAL A 343 0.86 14.62 -16.56
CA VAL A 343 0.35 13.32 -16.09
C VAL A 343 -0.39 13.54 -14.78
N LYS A 344 -1.67 13.19 -14.75
CA LYS A 344 -2.47 13.20 -13.52
C LYS A 344 -2.33 11.83 -12.84
N SER A 345 -1.39 11.76 -11.89
CA SER A 345 -1.03 10.55 -11.14
C SER A 345 -1.46 10.57 -9.67
N GLY A 346 -2.29 11.52 -9.24
CA GLY A 346 -2.72 11.63 -7.84
C GLY A 346 -1.53 11.88 -6.91
N LEU A 347 -1.35 11.01 -5.90
CA LEU A 347 -0.21 11.07 -4.96
C LEU A 347 1.04 10.29 -5.44
N TYR A 348 1.01 9.68 -6.63
CA TYR A 348 2.15 8.95 -7.18
C TYR A 348 3.13 9.89 -7.87
N GLU A 349 4.42 9.77 -7.54
CA GLU A 349 5.49 10.54 -8.16
C GLU A 349 5.55 10.25 -9.66
N ASN A 350 5.45 11.30 -10.47
CA ASN A 350 5.61 11.22 -11.91
C ASN A 350 6.80 12.06 -12.39
N HIS A 351 7.33 11.70 -13.55
CA HIS A 351 8.32 12.47 -14.29
C HIS A 351 7.89 12.54 -15.75
N VAL A 352 8.00 13.72 -16.36
CA VAL A 352 7.90 13.92 -17.80
C VAL A 352 9.25 14.43 -18.27
N ASP A 353 9.80 13.81 -19.30
CA ASP A 353 11.10 14.18 -19.85
C ASP A 353 11.06 15.62 -20.41
N ALA A 354 12.22 16.30 -20.45
CA ALA A 354 12.30 17.70 -20.85
C ALA A 354 11.88 17.98 -22.32
N ASP A 355 11.81 16.96 -23.16
CA ASP A 355 11.27 17.02 -24.53
C ASP A 355 9.81 16.54 -24.64
N GLY A 356 9.21 16.06 -23.55
CA GLY A 356 7.89 15.46 -23.52
C GLY A 356 7.76 14.15 -24.31
N ARG A 357 8.86 13.49 -24.68
CA ARG A 357 8.79 12.24 -25.49
C ARG A 357 8.66 10.97 -24.65
N ALA A 358 8.90 11.05 -23.35
CA ALA A 358 8.60 10.00 -22.40
C ALA A 358 8.06 10.57 -21.08
N ALA A 359 7.35 9.73 -20.34
CA ALA A 359 6.89 9.98 -18.99
C ALA A 359 6.93 8.69 -18.17
N SER A 360 7.07 8.80 -16.85
CA SER A 360 7.06 7.66 -15.94
C SER A 360 6.28 7.97 -14.66
N VAL A 361 5.71 6.93 -14.04
CA VAL A 361 4.96 7.01 -12.78
C VAL A 361 5.46 5.91 -11.83
N GLN A 362 5.85 6.30 -10.62
CA GLN A 362 6.27 5.39 -9.56
C GLN A 362 5.03 4.91 -8.79
N VAL A 363 4.47 3.77 -9.20
CA VAL A 363 3.24 3.20 -8.64
C VAL A 363 3.50 2.51 -7.29
N GLY A 364 4.68 1.90 -7.11
CA GLY A 364 5.03 1.18 -5.89
C GLY A 364 4.36 -0.19 -5.80
N ASP A 365 3.95 -0.59 -4.60
CA ASP A 365 3.43 -1.94 -4.37
C ASP A 365 1.94 -2.04 -4.72
N LEU A 366 1.52 -3.12 -5.39
CA LEU A 366 0.13 -3.41 -5.76
C LEU A 366 -0.33 -4.77 -5.22
N TYR A 367 -1.56 -4.78 -4.71
CA TYR A 367 -2.27 -5.98 -4.29
C TYR A 367 -2.86 -6.73 -5.49
N ALA A 368 -3.10 -8.03 -5.34
CA ALA A 368 -3.75 -8.85 -6.35
C ALA A 368 -5.14 -8.32 -6.71
N ASP A 369 -5.47 -8.33 -8.00
CA ASP A 369 -6.67 -7.69 -8.57
C ASP A 369 -6.77 -6.15 -8.35
N GLU A 370 -5.74 -5.48 -7.80
CA GLU A 370 -5.76 -4.02 -7.61
C GLU A 370 -5.59 -3.29 -8.95
N VAL A 371 -6.41 -2.27 -9.19
CA VAL A 371 -6.41 -1.47 -10.42
C VAL A 371 -5.86 -0.08 -10.13
N ARG A 372 -5.03 0.42 -11.04
CA ARG A 372 -4.57 1.82 -11.10
C ARG A 372 -4.92 2.42 -12.45
N ARG A 373 -5.42 3.65 -12.42
CA ARG A 373 -5.82 4.46 -13.56
C ARG A 373 -4.96 5.74 -13.57
N PHE A 374 -4.37 6.08 -14.71
CA PHE A 374 -3.52 7.25 -14.86
C PHE A 374 -3.88 7.98 -16.15
N LEU A 375 -4.09 9.29 -16.08
CA LEU A 375 -4.38 10.13 -17.25
C LEU A 375 -3.11 10.84 -17.73
N PHE A 376 -2.75 10.59 -18.98
CA PHE A 376 -1.67 11.25 -19.70
C PHE A 376 -2.29 12.24 -20.68
N PHE A 377 -1.96 13.52 -20.54
CA PHE A 377 -2.42 14.56 -21.46
C PHE A 377 -1.34 14.78 -22.52
N VAL A 378 -1.69 14.53 -23.78
CA VAL A 378 -0.75 14.57 -24.90
C VAL A 378 -1.18 15.55 -25.98
N ASP A 379 -0.21 16.25 -26.56
CA ASP A 379 -0.45 17.09 -27.71
C ASP A 379 -0.34 16.22 -28.98
N VAL A 380 -1.47 16.07 -29.69
CA VAL A 380 -1.56 15.29 -30.93
C VAL A 380 -1.48 16.25 -32.12
N PRO A 381 -0.41 16.20 -32.94
CA PRO A 381 -0.23 17.12 -34.05
C PRO A 381 -1.19 16.80 -35.21
N ALA A 382 -1.41 17.76 -36.11
CA ALA A 382 -1.92 17.47 -37.44
C ALA A 382 -0.98 16.50 -38.16
N SER A 383 -1.52 15.60 -38.99
CA SER A 383 -0.71 14.63 -39.73
C SER A 383 -0.45 15.15 -41.14
N ASP A 384 0.83 15.27 -41.51
CA ASP A 384 1.25 15.79 -42.82
C ASP A 384 0.58 15.02 -43.96
N GLU A 385 0.17 15.75 -45.00
CA GLU A 385 -0.54 15.23 -46.17
C GLU A 385 0.28 14.17 -46.94
N ALA A 386 1.61 14.13 -46.78
CA ALA A 386 2.52 13.28 -47.55
C ALA A 386 2.35 11.76 -47.36
N ALA A 387 1.73 11.29 -46.27
CA ALA A 387 1.31 9.89 -46.11
C ALA A 387 -0.06 9.66 -46.79
N ALA A 388 -0.15 9.96 -48.09
CA ALA A 388 -1.41 10.23 -48.80
C ALA A 388 -2.16 8.99 -49.35
N GLU A 389 -1.58 7.79 -49.24
CA GLU A 389 -2.04 6.63 -50.02
C GLU A 389 -3.10 5.76 -49.31
N GLU A 390 -3.39 6.03 -48.03
CA GLU A 390 -4.40 5.32 -47.23
C GLU A 390 -5.49 6.29 -46.74
N GLU A 391 -6.77 5.93 -46.92
CA GLU A 391 -7.93 6.76 -46.54
C GLU A 391 -8.11 6.90 -45.02
N GLU A 392 -7.61 5.93 -44.23
CA GLU A 392 -7.64 5.95 -42.77
C GLU A 392 -6.30 5.48 -42.19
N VAL A 393 -5.54 6.39 -41.60
CA VAL A 393 -4.26 6.08 -40.94
C VAL A 393 -4.48 5.90 -39.44
N THR A 394 -4.04 4.79 -38.85
CA THR A 394 -4.08 4.60 -37.39
C THR A 394 -2.77 5.06 -36.76
N ASN A 395 -2.81 6.19 -36.05
CA ASN A 395 -1.64 6.74 -35.37
C ASN A 395 -1.47 6.10 -33.99
N LYS A 396 -0.36 5.38 -33.81
CA LYS A 396 0.11 4.94 -32.50
C LYS A 396 0.73 6.11 -31.75
N LEU A 397 0.02 6.63 -30.74
CA LEU A 397 0.44 7.79 -29.97
C LEU A 397 1.50 7.40 -28.93
N LEU A 398 1.19 6.43 -28.06
CA LEU A 398 2.00 6.05 -26.91
C LEU A 398 2.23 4.54 -26.85
N THR A 399 3.44 4.13 -26.47
CA THR A 399 3.75 2.77 -26.00
C THR A 399 3.79 2.76 -24.47
N VAL A 400 3.14 1.79 -23.84
CA VAL A 400 3.13 1.62 -22.38
C VAL A 400 3.97 0.40 -21.98
N ARG A 401 4.75 0.51 -20.92
CA ARG A 401 5.44 -0.61 -20.25
C ARG A 401 5.28 -0.51 -18.74
N CYS A 402 5.25 -1.65 -18.06
CA CYS A 402 5.31 -1.70 -16.61
C CYS A 402 6.44 -2.64 -16.18
N THR A 403 7.38 -2.10 -15.40
CA THR A 403 8.45 -2.87 -14.75
C THR A 403 8.09 -3.02 -13.27
N TYR A 404 8.17 -4.24 -12.75
CA TYR A 404 7.87 -4.52 -11.33
C TYR A 404 8.67 -5.71 -10.83
N THR A 405 8.78 -5.87 -9.51
CA THR A 405 9.28 -7.11 -8.90
C THR A 405 8.09 -7.96 -8.47
N ASP A 406 8.01 -9.19 -8.95
CA ASP A 406 7.02 -10.17 -8.52
C ASP A 406 7.27 -10.55 -7.05
N ALA A 407 6.28 -10.35 -6.18
CA ALA A 407 6.44 -10.45 -4.74
C ALA A 407 6.62 -11.90 -4.24
N ALA A 408 6.15 -12.89 -5.01
CA ALA A 408 6.23 -14.31 -4.64
C ALA A 408 7.54 -14.97 -5.09
N THR A 409 8.08 -14.54 -6.23
CA THR A 409 9.28 -15.13 -6.85
C THR A 409 10.52 -14.24 -6.74
N ALA A 410 10.38 -12.99 -6.30
CA ALA A 410 11.42 -11.96 -6.25
C ALA A 410 12.11 -11.69 -7.61
N ARG A 411 11.41 -11.96 -8.72
CA ARG A 411 11.92 -11.74 -10.08
C ARG A 411 11.44 -10.39 -10.60
N VAL A 412 12.34 -9.65 -11.26
CA VAL A 412 11.95 -8.46 -12.02
C VAL A 412 11.26 -8.90 -13.31
N VAL A 413 10.09 -8.33 -13.58
CA VAL A 413 9.26 -8.56 -14.76
C VAL A 413 9.10 -7.22 -15.48
N ASP A 414 9.25 -7.22 -16.80
CA ASP A 414 8.95 -6.09 -17.69
C ASP A 414 7.85 -6.54 -18.66
N VAL A 415 6.74 -5.81 -18.68
CA VAL A 415 5.56 -6.12 -19.49
C VAL A 415 5.23 -4.94 -20.39
N ALA A 416 5.26 -5.16 -21.70
CA ALA A 416 4.69 -4.24 -22.66
C ALA A 416 3.16 -4.33 -22.63
N GLY A 417 2.52 -3.17 -22.51
CA GLY A 417 1.07 -3.06 -22.51
C GLY A 417 0.46 -2.89 -23.89
N GLU A 418 -0.85 -2.70 -23.91
CA GLU A 418 -1.55 -2.17 -25.07
C GLU A 418 -1.00 -0.77 -25.43
N ASP A 419 -0.97 -0.46 -26.72
CA ASP A 419 -0.52 0.82 -27.22
C ASP A 419 -1.71 1.78 -27.41
N ALA A 420 -1.57 3.03 -27.00
CA ALA A 420 -2.60 4.04 -27.23
C ALA A 420 -2.63 4.42 -28.72
N VAL A 421 -3.67 3.99 -29.42
CA VAL A 421 -3.89 4.25 -30.85
C VAL A 421 -5.10 5.15 -31.08
N VAL A 422 -5.02 6.02 -32.09
CA VAL A 422 -6.11 6.89 -32.52
C VAL A 422 -6.23 6.84 -34.04
N ARG A 423 -7.44 6.63 -34.56
CA ARG A 423 -7.72 6.68 -36.00
C ARG A 423 -7.69 8.12 -36.51
N ARG A 424 -7.11 8.35 -37.69
CA ARG A 424 -6.94 9.67 -38.31
C ARG A 424 -7.66 9.75 -39.66
N PRO A 425 -9.01 9.64 -39.70
CA PRO A 425 -9.76 9.73 -40.93
C PRO A 425 -9.77 11.17 -41.47
N VAL A 426 -10.16 11.32 -42.75
CA VAL A 426 -10.34 12.62 -43.40
C VAL A 426 -11.62 13.31 -42.92
N GLU A 427 -12.72 12.57 -42.86
CA GLU A 427 -14.01 12.98 -42.28
C GLU A 427 -14.39 12.01 -41.15
N LEU A 428 -15.05 12.51 -40.10
CA LEU A 428 -15.52 11.66 -38.98
C LEU A 428 -16.89 11.08 -39.33
N LEU A 429 -17.09 9.79 -39.01
CA LEU A 429 -18.40 9.15 -39.09
C LEU A 429 -19.23 9.41 -37.82
N ASP A 430 -20.54 9.21 -37.90
CA ASP A 430 -21.41 9.26 -36.72
C ASP A 430 -20.96 8.22 -35.67
N GLY A 431 -20.50 8.70 -34.51
CA GLY A 431 -19.92 7.91 -33.42
C GLY A 431 -18.39 8.07 -33.26
N ASP A 432 -17.67 8.53 -34.27
CA ASP A 432 -16.20 8.74 -34.20
C ASP A 432 -15.80 9.87 -33.23
N ASP A 433 -16.68 10.86 -33.05
CA ASP A 433 -16.50 11.97 -32.09
C ASP A 433 -17.13 11.69 -30.71
N GLN A 434 -17.61 10.47 -30.45
CA GLN A 434 -18.13 10.13 -29.11
C GLN A 434 -16.97 10.00 -28.12
N PRO A 435 -17.00 10.70 -26.96
CA PRO A 435 -15.95 10.58 -25.96
C PRO A 435 -15.99 9.20 -25.29
N SER A 436 -14.81 8.68 -24.94
CA SER A 436 -14.68 7.42 -24.20
C SER A 436 -15.20 7.57 -22.77
N VAL A 437 -16.20 6.76 -22.44
CA VAL A 437 -16.81 6.64 -21.10
C VAL A 437 -15.76 6.45 -20.00
N GLU A 438 -14.80 5.55 -20.21
CA GLU A 438 -13.76 5.27 -19.22
C GLU A 438 -12.84 6.48 -18.96
N VAL A 439 -12.49 7.22 -20.03
CA VAL A 439 -11.64 8.41 -19.92
C VAL A 439 -12.39 9.53 -19.23
N GLU A 440 -13.65 9.79 -19.59
CA GLU A 440 -14.42 10.89 -19.00
C GLU A 440 -14.74 10.62 -17.52
N ARG A 441 -15.07 9.37 -17.17
CA ARG A 441 -15.29 8.95 -15.78
C ARG A 441 -14.04 9.14 -14.93
N GLU A 442 -12.86 8.77 -15.43
CA GLU A 442 -11.61 9.00 -14.71
C GLU A 442 -11.26 10.49 -14.62
N ARG A 443 -11.55 11.31 -15.66
CA ARG A 443 -11.37 12.77 -15.62
C ARG A 443 -12.22 13.40 -14.52
N VAL A 444 -13.50 13.05 -14.44
CA VAL A 444 -14.41 13.55 -13.40
C VAL A 444 -14.00 13.07 -12.01
N ARG A 445 -13.57 11.80 -11.87
CA ARG A 445 -13.04 11.26 -10.60
C ARG A 445 -11.79 12.02 -10.12
N VAL A 446 -10.85 12.31 -11.03
CA VAL A 446 -9.64 13.09 -10.73
C VAL A 446 -9.98 14.54 -10.38
N ALA A 447 -10.88 15.19 -11.13
CA ALA A 447 -11.32 16.56 -10.84
C ALA A 447 -12.01 16.66 -9.47
N ALA A 448 -12.92 15.74 -9.15
CA ALA A 448 -13.57 15.67 -7.84
C ALA A 448 -12.56 15.42 -6.71
N ALA A 449 -11.54 14.59 -6.91
CA ALA A 449 -10.47 14.39 -5.94
C ALA A 449 -9.60 15.65 -5.72
N GLU A 450 -9.35 16.43 -6.78
CA GLU A 450 -8.69 17.75 -6.70
C GLU A 450 -9.59 18.78 -5.98
N ASP A 451 -10.90 18.78 -6.20
CA ASP A 451 -11.85 19.65 -5.51
C ASP A 451 -12.04 19.27 -4.04
N MET A 452 -12.08 17.98 -3.67
CA MET A 452 -12.08 17.53 -2.27
C MET A 452 -10.79 17.94 -1.54
N ALA A 453 -9.63 17.84 -2.21
CA ALA A 453 -8.36 18.29 -1.66
C ALA A 453 -8.32 19.82 -1.49
N ALA A 454 -8.80 20.58 -2.47
CA ALA A 454 -8.90 22.04 -2.39
C ALA A 454 -9.91 22.50 -1.32
N ALA A 455 -11.02 21.78 -1.17
CA ALA A 455 -12.02 22.04 -0.13
C ALA A 455 -11.45 21.80 1.28
N ARG A 456 -10.67 20.71 1.46
CA ARG A 456 -9.89 20.50 2.69
C ARG A 456 -8.99 21.69 2.99
N GLU A 457 -8.17 22.11 2.03
CA GLU A 457 -7.27 23.24 2.27
C GLU A 457 -7.99 24.55 2.58
N ALA A 458 -9.17 24.79 1.99
CA ALA A 458 -10.02 25.93 2.33
C ALA A 458 -10.55 25.82 3.77
N ALA A 459 -11.07 24.65 4.16
CA ALA A 459 -11.55 24.40 5.52
C ALA A 459 -10.44 24.54 6.59
N GLU A 460 -9.23 24.04 6.33
CA GLU A 460 -8.07 24.21 7.22
C GLU A 460 -7.60 25.68 7.34
N ARG A 461 -7.97 26.55 6.38
CA ARG A 461 -7.78 28.01 6.46
C ARG A 461 -8.95 28.75 7.11
N GLY A 462 -10.01 28.04 7.53
CA GLY A 462 -11.26 28.61 8.03
C GLY A 462 -12.25 29.06 6.94
N ASP A 463 -11.91 28.89 5.66
CA ASP A 463 -12.77 29.22 4.51
C ASP A 463 -13.75 28.07 4.22
N ARG A 464 -14.73 27.90 5.10
CA ARG A 464 -15.78 26.86 4.98
C ARG A 464 -16.74 27.13 3.82
N GLU A 465 -17.01 28.39 3.48
CA GLU A 465 -17.88 28.73 2.34
C GLU A 465 -17.20 28.36 1.01
N GLY A 466 -15.91 28.68 0.84
CA GLY A 466 -15.11 28.21 -0.27
C GLY A 466 -15.03 26.68 -0.33
N ALA A 467 -14.84 26.01 0.81
CA ALA A 467 -14.83 24.54 0.87
C ALA A 467 -16.16 23.92 0.40
N LEU A 468 -17.29 24.40 0.92
CA LEU A 468 -18.64 23.95 0.52
C LEU A 468 -18.93 24.24 -0.95
N HIS A 469 -18.49 25.39 -1.47
CA HIS A 469 -18.66 25.72 -2.89
C HIS A 469 -17.90 24.74 -3.78
N ARG A 470 -16.64 24.42 -3.46
CA ARG A 470 -15.80 23.47 -4.21
C ARG A 470 -16.41 22.06 -4.20
N LEU A 471 -16.84 21.57 -3.04
CA LEU A 471 -17.53 20.28 -2.94
C LEU A 471 -18.82 20.24 -3.77
N ARG A 472 -19.65 21.30 -3.74
CA ARG A 472 -20.88 21.36 -4.55
C ARG A 472 -20.62 21.35 -6.06
N VAL A 473 -19.57 22.05 -6.51
CA VAL A 473 -19.19 22.08 -7.94
C VAL A 473 -18.75 20.69 -8.41
N GLY A 474 -17.84 20.03 -7.68
CA GLY A 474 -17.41 18.67 -8.03
C GLY A 474 -18.54 17.64 -7.92
N HIS A 475 -19.39 17.73 -6.90
CA HIS A 475 -20.56 16.85 -6.72
C HIS A 475 -21.57 16.99 -7.87
N ALA A 476 -21.83 18.22 -8.34
CA ALA A 476 -22.66 18.46 -9.51
C ALA A 476 -22.04 17.85 -10.79
N ALA A 477 -20.73 17.96 -10.98
CA ALA A 477 -20.03 17.35 -12.11
C ALA A 477 -20.08 15.81 -12.08
N VAL A 478 -19.98 15.19 -10.89
CA VAL A 478 -20.15 13.73 -10.70
C VAL A 478 -21.57 13.30 -11.10
N LEU A 479 -22.59 14.02 -10.62
CA LEU A 479 -24.00 13.75 -10.97
C LEU A 479 -24.30 13.93 -12.46
N GLU A 480 -23.82 15.01 -13.08
CA GLU A 480 -23.98 15.23 -14.53
C GLU A 480 -23.34 14.12 -15.36
N CYS A 481 -22.18 13.63 -14.91
CA CYS A 481 -21.47 12.51 -15.52
C CYS A 481 -22.28 11.20 -15.41
N ALA A 482 -22.76 10.86 -14.20
CA ALA A 482 -23.59 9.68 -13.94
C ALA A 482 -24.91 9.67 -14.74
N ILE A 483 -25.62 10.81 -14.79
CA ILE A 483 -26.83 10.98 -15.60
C ILE A 483 -26.52 10.83 -17.09
N GLY A 484 -25.37 11.34 -17.54
CA GLY A 484 -24.87 11.14 -18.89
C GLY A 484 -24.74 9.67 -19.26
N TYR A 485 -24.14 8.85 -18.39
CA TYR A 485 -23.94 7.42 -18.64
C TYR A 485 -25.23 6.60 -18.67
N ALA A 486 -26.16 6.88 -17.75
CA ALA A 486 -27.46 6.21 -17.71
C ALA A 486 -28.26 6.37 -19.04
N ALA A 487 -28.00 7.41 -19.82
CA ALA A 487 -28.62 7.63 -21.13
C ALA A 487 -27.98 6.81 -22.28
N TYR A 488 -26.76 6.29 -22.11
CA TYR A 488 -26.03 5.53 -23.14
C TYR A 488 -26.03 4.00 -22.95
N GLY A 489 -26.64 3.50 -21.86
CA GLY A 489 -26.89 2.07 -21.68
C GLY A 489 -25.62 1.23 -21.44
N GLY A 490 -24.77 1.66 -20.50
CA GLY A 490 -23.64 0.86 -20.03
C GLY A 490 -24.07 -0.43 -19.35
N ASP A 491 -23.21 -1.45 -19.39
CA ASP A 491 -23.43 -2.75 -18.76
C ASP A 491 -23.37 -2.66 -17.21
N GLU A 492 -24.31 -3.31 -16.51
CA GLU A 492 -24.56 -3.24 -15.05
C GLU A 492 -23.50 -3.96 -14.16
N ASP A 493 -22.21 -3.94 -14.52
CA ASP A 493 -21.12 -4.59 -13.77
C ASP A 493 -20.38 -3.65 -12.80
N ASP A 494 -19.50 -4.21 -11.94
CA ASP A 494 -18.75 -3.63 -10.77
C ASP A 494 -18.15 -2.20 -10.92
N GLU A 495 -18.15 -1.62 -12.13
CA GLU A 495 -17.54 -0.35 -12.46
C GLU A 495 -18.42 0.88 -12.07
N ASP A 496 -19.75 0.78 -12.10
CA ASP A 496 -20.63 1.90 -11.69
C ASP A 496 -20.48 2.26 -10.19
N GLU A 497 -20.15 1.29 -9.33
CA GLU A 497 -20.00 1.47 -7.87
C GLU A 497 -18.99 2.58 -7.46
N CYS A 498 -18.11 2.99 -8.37
CA CYS A 498 -17.08 4.01 -8.12
C CYS A 498 -17.58 5.45 -8.16
N LEU A 499 -18.58 5.76 -9.00
CA LEU A 499 -19.15 7.11 -9.03
C LEU A 499 -20.15 7.30 -7.89
N ASP A 500 -20.93 6.26 -7.58
CA ASP A 500 -21.82 6.22 -6.41
C ASP A 500 -21.04 6.40 -5.08
N GLU A 501 -19.89 5.72 -4.92
CA GLU A 501 -19.01 5.90 -3.75
C GLU A 501 -18.50 7.35 -3.65
N LEU A 502 -18.10 7.93 -4.77
CA LEU A 502 -17.61 9.31 -4.84
C LEU A 502 -18.71 10.35 -4.57
N GLU A 503 -19.93 10.14 -5.09
CA GLU A 503 -21.10 10.97 -4.78
C GLU A 503 -21.38 10.93 -3.28
N GLN A 504 -21.47 9.73 -2.69
CA GLN A 504 -21.75 9.56 -1.26
C GLN A 504 -20.62 10.13 -0.38
N ASP A 505 -19.36 10.01 -0.79
CA ASP A 505 -18.22 10.65 -0.12
C ASP A 505 -18.38 12.18 -0.12
N MET A 506 -18.74 12.78 -1.26
CA MET A 506 -18.90 14.23 -1.41
C MET A 506 -20.16 14.79 -0.74
N ASP A 507 -21.28 14.07 -0.70
CA ASP A 507 -22.49 14.47 0.05
C ASP A 507 -22.26 14.41 1.56
N GLU A 508 -21.66 13.33 2.06
CA GLU A 508 -21.30 13.22 3.48
C GLU A 508 -20.33 14.34 3.88
N MET A 509 -19.29 14.63 3.08
CA MET A 509 -18.37 15.75 3.33
C MET A 509 -19.09 17.10 3.38
N GLN A 510 -20.07 17.35 2.50
CA GLN A 510 -20.89 18.57 2.57
C GLN A 510 -21.68 18.66 3.87
N SER A 511 -22.22 17.55 4.38
CA SER A 511 -22.96 17.53 5.65
C SER A 511 -22.11 17.94 6.86
N PHE A 512 -20.85 17.52 6.93
CA PHE A 512 -19.95 17.86 8.04
C PHE A 512 -19.25 19.22 7.90
N MET A 513 -19.32 19.86 6.73
CA MET A 513 -18.73 21.18 6.47
C MET A 513 -19.62 22.36 6.90
N VAL A 514 -20.86 22.09 7.33
CA VAL A 514 -21.83 23.14 7.75
C VAL A 514 -21.47 23.74 9.11
N ASP A 515 -20.87 22.94 10.00
CA ASP A 515 -20.59 23.31 11.38
C ASP A 515 -19.09 23.13 11.73
N GLU A 516 -18.58 23.97 12.61
CA GLU A 516 -17.16 23.97 13.01
C GLU A 516 -16.79 22.76 13.87
N GLU A 517 -17.62 22.45 14.87
CA GLU A 517 -17.45 21.33 15.80
C GLU A 517 -17.60 20.01 15.03
N ALA A 518 -18.62 19.90 14.17
CA ALA A 518 -18.82 18.71 13.32
C ALA A 518 -17.67 18.46 12.32
N TYR A 519 -17.06 19.52 11.78
CA TYR A 519 -15.86 19.37 10.94
C TYR A 519 -14.66 18.91 11.77
N GLU A 520 -14.41 19.49 12.94
CA GLU A 520 -13.25 19.13 13.77
C GLU A 520 -13.34 17.72 14.36
N GLU A 521 -14.51 17.28 14.82
CA GLU A 521 -14.70 15.97 15.47
C GLU A 521 -14.71 14.79 14.48
N GLU A 522 -15.43 14.89 13.35
CA GLU A 522 -15.56 13.78 12.41
C GLU A 522 -15.27 14.15 10.95
N GLY A 523 -15.69 15.34 10.48
CA GLY A 523 -15.61 15.73 9.08
C GLY A 523 -14.19 15.72 8.52
N ARG A 524 -13.24 16.25 9.28
CA ARG A 524 -11.81 16.32 8.95
C ARG A 524 -11.19 14.94 8.77
N ALA A 525 -11.49 14.00 9.66
CA ALA A 525 -10.97 12.64 9.59
C ALA A 525 -11.58 11.85 8.40
N ARG A 526 -12.89 12.01 8.13
CA ARG A 526 -13.50 11.45 6.92
C ARG A 526 -12.90 12.02 5.64
N LEU A 527 -12.77 13.35 5.55
CA LEU A 527 -12.19 14.03 4.39
C LEU A 527 -10.73 13.60 4.14
N LEU A 528 -9.91 13.52 5.19
CA LEU A 528 -8.53 13.01 5.11
C LEU A 528 -8.45 11.54 4.66
N SER A 529 -9.46 10.72 4.95
CA SER A 529 -9.54 9.33 4.48
C SER A 529 -10.01 9.23 3.04
N GLY A 530 -11.09 9.94 2.67
CA GLY A 530 -11.68 9.94 1.33
C GLY A 530 -10.76 10.51 0.27
N VAL A 531 -10.21 11.72 0.49
CA VAL A 531 -9.21 12.34 -0.41
C VAL A 531 -8.06 11.38 -0.68
N ARG A 532 -7.56 10.71 0.36
CA ARG A 532 -6.47 9.76 0.25
C ARG A 532 -6.86 8.48 -0.50
N SER A 533 -8.05 7.95 -0.26
CA SER A 533 -8.59 6.78 -0.97
C SER A 533 -8.60 7.04 -2.48
N HIS A 534 -9.15 8.18 -2.91
CA HIS A 534 -9.24 8.57 -4.32
C HIS A 534 -7.88 8.96 -4.93
N GLN A 535 -6.98 9.62 -4.18
CA GLN A 535 -5.66 10.00 -4.69
C GLN A 535 -4.66 8.84 -4.78
N MET A 536 -4.77 7.83 -3.90
CA MET A 536 -4.01 6.57 -3.98
C MET A 536 -4.72 5.48 -4.78
N GLN A 537 -6.02 5.65 -5.07
CA GLN A 537 -6.90 4.64 -5.67
C GLN A 537 -6.91 3.31 -4.89
N ARG A 538 -6.84 3.39 -3.56
CA ARG A 538 -6.66 2.26 -2.66
C ARG A 538 -7.62 2.38 -1.48
N ALA A 539 -8.44 1.34 -1.27
CA ALA A 539 -9.46 1.36 -0.24
C ALA A 539 -8.87 1.56 1.16
N SER A 540 -9.13 2.74 1.74
CA SER A 540 -9.10 2.95 3.19
C SER A 540 -10.39 2.43 3.82
N PHE A 541 -10.39 2.22 5.14
CA PHE A 541 -11.63 2.07 5.87
C PHE A 541 -12.20 3.47 6.19
N GLN A 542 -13.36 3.77 5.61
CA GLN A 542 -14.15 4.96 5.93
C GLN A 542 -15.27 4.55 6.90
N GLY A 543 -15.27 5.10 8.12
CA GLY A 543 -16.13 4.69 9.24
C GLY A 543 -17.63 4.98 9.13
N GLY A 544 -18.26 4.57 8.03
CA GLY A 544 -19.71 4.60 7.83
C GLY A 544 -20.41 3.29 8.22
N LYS A 545 -21.67 3.13 7.76
CA LYS A 545 -22.44 1.89 7.94
C LYS A 545 -21.67 0.69 7.35
N ALA A 546 -21.73 -0.46 8.01
CA ALA A 546 -21.00 -1.69 7.70
C ALA A 546 -21.33 -2.36 6.34
N THR A 547 -21.96 -1.63 5.42
CA THR A 547 -22.39 -2.05 4.09
C THR A 547 -21.82 -1.16 2.97
N ARG A 548 -21.02 -0.13 3.27
CA ARG A 548 -20.37 0.70 2.24
C ARG A 548 -19.34 -0.17 1.51
N LYS A 549 -19.64 -0.55 0.27
CA LYS A 549 -18.66 -1.14 -0.65
C LYS A 549 -17.70 -0.03 -1.07
N SER A 550 -16.42 -0.34 -1.20
CA SER A 550 -15.46 0.58 -1.84
C SER A 550 -15.01 -0.03 -3.15
N SER A 551 -15.07 0.78 -4.21
CA SER A 551 -14.64 0.44 -5.57
C SER A 551 -13.14 0.09 -5.66
N PHE A 552 -12.36 0.48 -4.66
CA PHE A 552 -10.94 0.15 -4.53
C PHE A 552 -10.65 -1.10 -3.67
N GLN A 553 -11.67 -1.82 -3.17
CA GLN A 553 -11.47 -3.07 -2.42
C GLN A 553 -11.19 -4.25 -3.35
N THR A 554 -10.02 -4.88 -3.20
CA THR A 554 -9.72 -6.13 -3.92
C THR A 554 -10.53 -7.32 -3.41
N LYS A 555 -10.62 -8.39 -4.19
CA LYS A 555 -11.31 -9.64 -3.81
C LYS A 555 -10.79 -10.20 -2.47
N ALA A 556 -9.47 -10.13 -2.25
CA ALA A 556 -8.84 -10.54 -1.00
C ALA A 556 -9.33 -9.71 0.21
N MET A 557 -9.49 -8.40 0.05
CA MET A 557 -10.07 -7.52 1.09
C MET A 557 -11.53 -7.88 1.38
N LYS A 558 -12.37 -8.00 0.35
CA LYS A 558 -13.80 -8.36 0.47
C LYS A 558 -13.97 -9.72 1.17
N SER A 559 -13.12 -10.70 0.84
CA SER A 559 -13.08 -12.02 1.49
C SER A 559 -12.70 -11.94 2.98
N MET A 560 -11.65 -11.18 3.32
CA MET A 560 -11.18 -11.03 4.71
C MET A 560 -12.19 -10.32 5.61
N VAL A 561 -12.85 -9.26 5.13
CA VAL A 561 -13.95 -8.60 5.86
C VAL A 561 -15.11 -9.58 6.08
N THR A 562 -15.43 -10.41 5.09
CA THR A 562 -16.44 -11.47 5.22
C THR A 562 -16.04 -12.53 6.26
N LEU A 563 -14.75 -12.88 6.38
CA LEU A 563 -14.23 -13.78 7.42
C LEU A 563 -14.29 -13.14 8.82
N SER A 564 -13.98 -11.85 8.95
CA SER A 564 -14.15 -11.06 10.19
C SER A 564 -15.62 -11.07 10.66
N ALA A 565 -16.57 -10.75 9.76
CA ALA A 565 -18.00 -10.79 10.06
C ALA A 565 -18.47 -12.20 10.49
N LYS A 566 -17.98 -13.27 9.85
CA LYS A 566 -18.24 -14.66 10.27
C LYS A 566 -17.61 -15.00 11.63
N SER A 567 -16.44 -14.44 11.95
CA SER A 567 -15.76 -14.66 13.24
C SER A 567 -16.52 -14.03 14.41
N ARG A 568 -16.92 -12.76 14.29
CA ARG A 568 -17.71 -12.05 15.32
C ARG A 568 -19.04 -12.75 15.60
N ARG A 569 -19.76 -13.20 14.56
CA ARG A 569 -20.99 -14.00 14.70
C ARG A 569 -20.80 -15.34 15.42
N LYS A 570 -19.59 -15.89 15.47
CA LYS A 570 -19.27 -17.10 16.27
C LYS A 570 -18.89 -16.76 17.71
N GLN A 571 -18.38 -15.56 17.96
CA GLN A 571 -17.97 -15.07 19.28
C GLN A 571 -19.14 -14.46 20.07
N GLN A 572 -20.21 -14.02 19.39
CA GLN A 572 -21.51 -13.66 19.98
C GLN A 572 -22.54 -14.81 19.82
N PRO A 573 -22.58 -15.81 20.73
CA PRO A 573 -23.73 -16.71 20.80
C PRO A 573 -25.00 -15.95 21.22
N GLU A 574 -26.16 -16.37 20.74
CA GLU A 574 -27.44 -15.63 20.88
C GLU A 574 -27.93 -15.44 22.34
N GLU A 575 -27.58 -14.32 22.99
CA GLU A 575 -28.25 -13.85 24.21
C GLU A 575 -29.50 -12.99 23.92
N SER A 576 -30.49 -13.50 23.17
CA SER A 576 -31.87 -12.92 23.19
C SER A 576 -32.99 -13.79 22.58
N SER A 577 -33.09 -15.07 22.96
CA SER A 577 -34.24 -15.93 22.62
C SER A 577 -35.10 -16.28 23.86
N SER A 578 -35.59 -15.26 24.56
CA SER A 578 -36.54 -15.40 25.69
C SER A 578 -37.76 -14.49 25.55
N ALA A 579 -38.49 -14.63 24.44
CA ALA A 579 -39.76 -13.93 24.25
C ALA A 579 -40.81 -14.33 25.32
N PRO A 580 -41.41 -13.39 26.07
CA PRO A 580 -42.38 -13.72 27.11
C PRO A 580 -43.72 -14.16 26.50
N ALA A 581 -44.14 -15.39 26.81
CA ALA A 581 -45.38 -15.97 26.31
C ALA A 581 -46.62 -15.14 26.74
N LYS A 582 -47.22 -14.42 25.79
CA LYS A 582 -48.46 -13.64 26.00
C LYS A 582 -49.63 -14.57 26.38
N ARG A 583 -49.94 -14.65 27.68
CA ARG A 583 -51.15 -15.30 28.22
C ARG A 583 -52.41 -14.66 27.60
N ARG A 584 -53.07 -15.36 26.68
CA ARG A 584 -54.41 -15.00 26.17
C ARG A 584 -55.44 -15.10 27.31
N ARG A 585 -55.87 -13.97 27.87
CA ARG A 585 -57.11 -13.91 28.65
C ARG A 585 -58.30 -14.09 27.70
N LYS A 586 -59.05 -15.18 27.86
CA LYS A 586 -60.41 -15.28 27.33
C LYS A 586 -61.31 -14.41 28.20
N HIS A 587 -61.93 -13.37 27.63
CA HIS A 587 -63.19 -12.87 28.17
C HIS A 587 -64.36 -13.69 27.58
N LYS A 588 -65.45 -13.72 28.34
CA LYS A 588 -66.65 -14.53 28.15
C LYS A 588 -67.85 -13.59 28.16
#